data_AF-A0A2D4EPS0-F1
#
_entry.id   AF-A0A2D4EPS0-F1
#
_cell.length_a   1.000
_cell.length_b   1.000
_cell.length_c   1.000
_cell.angle_alpha   90.00
_cell.angle_beta   90.00
_cell.angle_gamma   90.00
#
_symmetry.space_group_name_H-M   'P 1'
#
loop_
_entity.id
_entity.type
_entity.pdbx_description
1 polymer ?
#
loop_
_entity_poly.entity_id
_entity_poly.type
_entity_poly.pdbx_seq_one_letter_code
_entity_poly.pdbx_strand_id
1 'polypeptide(L)'
;MRQQVKEINFRNKFGKMVESIYSRQEVWVVINGEMTKPFEIERGVRQGCPLLPLLFIMTLEILLRKIRQNMEIKGLRIKNEEYKTQAFADDLVFFIEEPIKS
;
A
#
# COMPACT_ATOMS: atom_id res chain seq x y z
N MET A 1 -1.24 0.03 -7.26
CA MET A 1 -0.11 -0.91 -7.45
C MET A 1 0.90 -0.49 -8.52
N ARG A 2 0.55 -0.32 -9.81
CA ARG A 2 1.54 -0.01 -10.87
C ARG A 2 2.41 1.22 -10.61
N GLN A 3 1.80 2.32 -10.19
CA GLN A 3 2.54 3.55 -9.83
C GLN A 3 3.43 3.33 -8.59
N GLN A 4 2.91 2.62 -7.60
CA GLN A 4 3.62 2.36 -6.34
C GLN A 4 4.86 1.47 -6.53
N VAL A 5 4.80 0.47 -7.42
CA VAL A 5 5.94 -0.40 -7.75
C VAL A 5 7.13 0.39 -8.35
N LYS A 6 6.86 1.49 -9.05
CA LYS A 6 7.91 2.37 -9.58
C LYS A 6 8.65 3.12 -8.46
N GLU A 7 7.96 3.47 -7.38
CA GLU A 7 8.56 4.20 -6.26
C GLU A 7 9.43 3.31 -5.36
N ILE A 8 9.17 2.00 -5.29
CA ILE A 8 9.94 1.06 -4.47
C ILE A 8 11.38 0.82 -5.04
N ASN A 9 11.68 1.35 -6.24
CA ASN A 9 13.00 1.28 -6.89
C ASN A 9 13.56 -0.17 -6.97
N PHE A 10 12.72 -1.11 -7.37
CA PHE A 10 13.16 -2.48 -7.63
C PHE A 10 14.17 -2.53 -8.78
N ARG A 11 15.11 -3.48 -8.72
CA ARG A 11 15.95 -3.80 -9.88
C ARG A 11 15.07 -4.11 -11.09
N ASN A 12 15.46 -3.58 -12.25
CA ASN A 12 14.69 -3.63 -13.51
C ASN A 12 14.01 -4.97 -13.82
N LYS A 13 14.66 -6.11 -13.56
CA LYS A 13 14.08 -7.44 -13.81
C LYS A 13 12.88 -7.75 -12.90
N PHE A 14 13.00 -7.47 -11.61
CA PHE A 14 11.93 -7.75 -10.64
C PHE A 14 10.77 -6.77 -10.82
N GLY A 15 11.05 -5.48 -11.04
CA GLY A 15 10.03 -4.48 -11.32
C GLY A 15 9.18 -4.85 -12.55
N LYS A 16 9.83 -5.27 -13.65
CA LYS A 16 9.13 -5.75 -14.86
C LYS A 16 8.30 -7.00 -14.60
N MET A 17 8.79 -7.96 -13.82
CA MET A 17 8.03 -9.16 -13.46
C MET A 17 6.75 -8.81 -12.70
N VAL A 18 6.85 -7.94 -11.69
CA VAL A 18 5.69 -7.46 -10.93
C VAL A 18 4.73 -6.70 -11.86
N GLU A 19 5.24 -5.79 -12.69
CA GLU A 19 4.42 -5.06 -13.66
C GLU A 19 3.66 -6.00 -14.59
N SER A 20 4.29 -7.04 -15.12
CA SER A 20 3.64 -8.04 -15.97
C SER A 20 2.52 -8.82 -15.27
N ILE A 21 2.62 -9.08 -13.97
CA ILE A 21 1.57 -9.79 -13.20
C ILE A 21 0.32 -8.90 -13.04
N TYR A 22 0.49 -7.58 -12.97
CA TYR A 22 -0.57 -6.60 -12.70
C TYR A 22 -0.91 -5.70 -13.91
N SER A 23 -0.40 -6.00 -15.11
CA SER A 23 -0.55 -5.17 -16.32
C SER A 23 -1.87 -5.34 -17.07
N ARG A 24 -2.50 -6.50 -16.96
CA ARG A 24 -3.85 -6.77 -17.47
C ARG A 24 -4.44 -7.93 -16.70
N GLN A 25 -5.55 -7.69 -16.02
CA GLN A 25 -6.23 -8.73 -15.25
C GLN A 25 -7.66 -8.82 -15.72
N GLU A 26 -8.01 -9.92 -16.37
CA GLU A 26 -9.40 -10.22 -16.76
C GLU A 26 -10.03 -11.16 -15.74
N VAL A 27 -11.31 -10.98 -15.47
CA VAL A 27 -12.09 -11.82 -14.56
C VAL A 27 -13.45 -12.15 -15.12
N TRP A 28 -13.99 -13.27 -14.62
CA TRP A 28 -15.39 -13.66 -14.78
C TRP A 28 -16.04 -13.59 -13.40
N VAL A 29 -17.28 -13.15 -13.35
CA VAL A 29 -18.07 -13.16 -12.12
C VAL A 29 -19.22 -14.14 -12.30
N VAL A 30 -19.53 -14.90 -11.26
CA VAL A 30 -20.73 -15.75 -11.22
C VAL A 30 -21.81 -15.02 -10.45
N ILE A 31 -22.95 -14.75 -11.09
CA ILE A 31 -24.11 -14.08 -10.51
C ILE A 31 -25.31 -15.02 -10.68
N ASN A 32 -25.91 -15.46 -9.57
CA ASN A 32 -27.05 -16.38 -9.57
C ASN A 32 -26.81 -17.69 -10.36
N GLY A 33 -25.57 -18.18 -10.38
CA GLY A 33 -25.18 -19.38 -11.12
C GLY A 33 -24.84 -19.15 -12.60
N GLU A 34 -25.01 -17.94 -13.12
CA GLU A 34 -24.60 -17.58 -14.48
C GLU A 34 -23.25 -16.86 -14.48
N MET A 35 -22.39 -17.21 -15.44
CA MET A 35 -21.07 -16.61 -15.58
C MET A 35 -21.11 -15.43 -16.56
N THR A 36 -20.53 -14.30 -16.17
CA THR A 36 -20.40 -13.13 -17.05
C THR A 36 -19.41 -13.40 -18.20
N LYS A 37 -19.44 -12.55 -19.22
CA LYS A 37 -18.29 -12.43 -20.13
C LYS A 37 -17.05 -11.95 -19.35
N PRO A 38 -15.83 -12.32 -19.79
CA PRO A 38 -14.62 -11.77 -19.19
C PRO A 38 -14.60 -10.25 -19.36
N PHE A 39 -14.19 -9.54 -18.32
CA PHE A 39 -13.94 -8.11 -18.38
C PHE A 39 -12.66 -7.77 -17.63
N GLU A 40 -12.01 -6.67 -18.03
CA GLU A 40 -10.78 -6.20 -17.40
C GLU A 40 -11.07 -5.50 -16.07
N ILE A 41 -10.23 -5.77 -15.08
CA ILE A 41 -10.24 -5.06 -13.79
C ILE A 41 -9.50 -3.74 -13.95
N GLU A 42 -10.22 -2.62 -13.85
CA GLU A 42 -9.60 -1.28 -13.81
C GLU A 42 -9.12 -0.88 -12.41
N ARG A 43 -9.81 -1.37 -11.37
CA ARG A 43 -9.54 -1.03 -9.96
C ARG A 43 -9.68 -2.25 -9.06
N GLY A 44 -8.88 -2.25 -7.99
CA GLY A 44 -8.83 -3.38 -7.07
C GLY A 44 -7.80 -4.42 -7.52
N VAL A 45 -7.71 -5.47 -6.72
CA VAL A 45 -6.69 -6.51 -6.80
C VAL A 45 -7.33 -7.84 -6.45
N ARG A 46 -6.85 -8.93 -7.06
CA ARG A 46 -7.36 -10.26 -6.78
C ARG A 46 -7.05 -10.65 -5.34
N GLN A 47 -8.09 -10.86 -4.54
CA GLN A 47 -7.94 -11.42 -3.19
C GLN A 47 -7.31 -12.83 -3.29
N GLY A 48 -6.48 -13.18 -2.30
CA GLY A 48 -5.74 -14.44 -2.31
C GLY A 48 -4.41 -14.40 -3.10
N CYS A 49 -4.02 -13.27 -3.68
CA CYS A 49 -2.68 -13.14 -4.27
C CYS A 49 -1.60 -13.12 -3.17
N PRO A 50 -0.65 -14.07 -3.14
CA PRO A 50 0.36 -14.15 -2.07
C PRO A 50 1.38 -13.02 -2.11
N LEU A 51 1.59 -12.39 -3.29
CA LEU A 51 2.56 -11.32 -3.46
C LEU A 51 2.03 -9.96 -3.01
N LEU A 52 0.71 -9.80 -3.02
CA LEU A 52 0.06 -8.51 -2.83
C LEU A 52 0.25 -7.92 -1.41
N PRO A 53 0.15 -8.68 -0.30
CA PRO A 53 0.39 -8.15 1.04
C PRO A 53 1.79 -7.53 1.18
N LEU A 54 2.81 -8.19 0.61
CA LEU A 54 4.18 -7.70 0.66
C LEU A 54 4.35 -6.41 -0.14
N LEU A 55 3.79 -6.38 -1.36
CA LEU A 55 3.78 -5.17 -2.21
C LEU A 55 3.08 -3.99 -1.54
N PHE A 56 1.99 -4.26 -0.83
CA PHE A 56 1.27 -3.27 -0.04
C PHE A 56 2.14 -2.72 1.11
N ILE A 57 2.75 -3.59 1.92
CA ILE A 57 3.64 -3.18 3.03
C ILE A 57 4.83 -2.36 2.52
N MET A 58 5.49 -2.79 1.44
CA MET A 58 6.62 -2.04 0.86
C MET A 58 6.21 -0.66 0.37
N THR A 59 5.02 -0.54 -0.19
CA THR A 59 4.46 0.76 -0.58
C THR A 59 4.17 1.63 0.65
N LEU A 60 3.52 1.05 1.66
CA LEU A 60 3.16 1.75 2.88
C LEU A 60 4.40 2.29 3.59
N GLU A 61 5.49 1.53 3.60
CA GLU A 61 6.76 1.96 4.18
C GLU A 61 7.33 3.24 3.55
N ILE A 62 7.08 3.51 2.27
CA ILE A 62 7.47 4.79 1.64
C ILE A 62 6.75 5.96 2.33
N LEU A 63 5.45 5.82 2.58
CA LEU A 63 4.66 6.82 3.31
C LEU A 63 5.12 6.94 4.76
N LEU A 64 5.29 5.81 5.47
CA LEU A 64 5.70 5.81 6.87
C LEU A 64 7.09 6.44 7.06
N ARG A 65 8.02 6.24 6.12
CA ARG A 65 9.31 6.93 6.12
C ARG A 65 9.16 8.44 5.98
N LYS A 66 8.33 8.91 5.04
CA LYS A 66 8.06 10.35 4.88
C LYS A 66 7.49 10.96 6.16
N ILE A 67 6.59 10.26 6.85
CA ILE A 67 6.03 10.71 8.13
C ILE A 67 7.11 10.76 9.20
N ARG A 68 7.91 9.69 9.37
CA ARG A 68 8.98 9.64 10.38
C ARG A 68 10.02 10.74 10.19
N GLN A 69 10.43 10.99 8.94
CA GLN A 69 11.46 11.97 8.59
C GLN A 69 10.96 13.42 8.57
N ASN A 70 9.65 13.66 8.54
CA ASN A 70 9.11 15.02 8.57
C ASN A 70 9.29 15.63 9.98
N MET A 71 10.11 16.67 10.08
CA MET A 71 10.39 17.39 11.33
C MET A 71 9.23 18.28 11.80
N GLU A 72 8.30 18.62 10.92
CA GLU A 72 7.10 19.40 11.27
C GLU A 72 6.06 18.55 12.00
N ILE A 73 6.09 17.24 11.81
CA ILE A 73 5.23 16.29 12.53
C ILE A 73 5.93 15.94 13.84
N LYS A 74 5.42 16.46 14.96
CA LYS A 74 5.86 16.06 16.32
C LYS A 74 5.04 14.88 16.80
N GLY A 75 5.72 13.77 17.09
CA GLY A 75 5.11 12.55 17.60
C GLY A 75 5.08 12.47 19.13
N LEU A 76 4.54 11.38 19.64
CA LEU A 76 4.61 11.05 21.06
C LEU A 76 6.05 10.69 21.45
N ARG A 77 6.63 11.43 22.40
CA ARG A 77 7.99 11.15 22.90
C ARG A 77 7.97 10.28 24.15
N ILE A 78 8.59 9.09 24.08
CA ILE A 78 8.76 8.19 25.23
C ILE A 78 10.25 7.92 25.40
N LYS A 79 10.82 8.33 26.55
CA LYS A 79 12.27 8.28 26.81
C LYS A 79 13.05 9.03 25.71
N ASN A 80 13.90 8.33 24.97
CA ASN A 80 14.74 8.87 23.91
C ASN A 80 14.19 8.61 22.49
N GLU A 81 13.00 8.01 22.36
CA GLU A 81 12.39 7.65 21.08
C GLU A 81 11.15 8.50 20.81
N GLU A 82 10.94 8.85 19.53
CA GLU A 82 9.76 9.58 19.07
C GLU A 82 8.89 8.66 18.19
N TYR A 83 7.62 8.53 18.56
CA TYR A 83 6.65 7.69 17.88
C TYR A 83 5.65 8.59 17.14
N LYS A 84 5.68 8.60 15.81
CA LYS A 84 4.76 9.41 14.97
C LYS A 84 3.60 8.61 14.39
N THR A 85 3.81 7.33 14.12
CA THR A 85 2.81 6.48 13.47
C THR A 85 3.03 5.00 13.78
N GLN A 86 1.95 4.24 13.80
CA GLN A 86 1.92 2.79 13.83
C GLN A 86 1.03 2.29 12.69
N ALA A 87 1.43 1.19 12.06
CA ALA A 87 0.72 0.61 10.93
C ALA A 87 0.49 -0.89 11.15
N PHE A 88 -0.71 -1.37 10.83
CA PHE A 88 -1.04 -2.79 10.80
C PHE A 88 -1.99 -3.06 9.63
N ALA A 89 -1.53 -3.79 8.61
CA ALA A 89 -2.25 -3.92 7.35
C ALA A 89 -2.71 -2.53 6.85
N ASP A 90 -4.00 -2.35 6.59
CA ASP A 90 -4.61 -1.10 6.15
C ASP A 90 -4.87 -0.08 7.28
N ASP A 91 -4.74 -0.47 8.55
CA ASP A 91 -4.92 0.42 9.69
C ASP A 91 -3.67 1.26 9.96
N LEU A 92 -3.88 2.58 10.10
CA LEU A 92 -2.86 3.55 10.48
C LEU A 92 -3.28 4.33 11.71
N VAL A 93 -2.41 4.36 12.72
CA VAL A 93 -2.54 5.17 13.92
C VAL A 93 -1.48 6.27 13.88
N PHE A 94 -1.87 7.49 14.18
CA PHE A 94 -0.98 8.64 14.25
C PHE A 94 -0.92 9.17 15.68
N PHE A 95 0.28 9.54 16.11
CA PHE A 95 0.52 10.19 17.38
C PHE A 95 1.02 11.59 17.07
N ILE A 96 0.33 12.62 17.56
CA ILE A 96 0.64 14.02 17.28
C ILE A 96 0.67 14.78 18.59
N GLU A 97 1.79 15.44 18.86
CA GLU A 97 1.90 16.47 19.89
C GLU A 97 1.54 17.83 19.29
N GLU A 98 0.80 18.66 20.04
CA GLU A 98 0.39 20.02 19.64
C GLU A 98 -0.46 20.08 18.34
N PRO A 99 -1.61 19.40 18.27
CA PRO A 99 -2.48 19.50 17.10
C PRO A 99 -2.97 20.94 16.90
N ILE A 100 -3.03 21.38 15.64
CA ILE A 100 -3.71 22.62 15.28
C ILE A 100 -5.16 22.50 15.75
N LYS A 101 -5.61 23.46 16.56
CA LYS A 101 -7.02 23.49 16.99
C LYS A 101 -7.91 23.60 15.74
N SER A 102 -8.83 22.65 15.60
CA SER A 102 -9.87 22.69 14.58
C SER A 102 -10.84 23.85 14.81
#